data_AF-A0A1J9Q9M9-F1
#
_entry.id   AF-A0A1J9Q9M9-F1
#
_cell.length_a   1.000
_cell.length_b   1.000
_cell.length_c   1.000
_cell.angle_alpha   90.00
_cell.angle_beta   90.00
_cell.angle_gamma   90.00
#
_symmetry.space_group_name_H-M   'P 1'
#
loop_
_entity.id
_entity.type
_entity.pdbx_description
1 polymer ?
#
loop_
_entity_poly.entity_id
_entity_poly.type
_entity_poly.pdbx_seq_one_letter_code
_entity_poly.pdbx_strand_id
1 'polypeptide(L)'
;MAKAFRDYRRGLADYEVFQQARSDYFALIKQAKRTCWNDFLAIAQGKEVFKAYKYTKGIKVEKTPMLEFSDSLNKTKDKAVSFDKKCNAFLKALFRDPPQYDPIDWNKYHQSPAWGWPDLEESEIKLHLHRF
;
A
#
# COMPACT_ATOMS: atom_id res chain seq x y z
N MET A 1 -17.73 30.70 -5.95
CA MET A 1 -16.56 30.14 -5.23
C MET A 1 -15.22 30.75 -5.68
N ALA A 2 -14.80 30.64 -6.95
CA ALA A 2 -13.49 31.17 -7.40
C ALA A 2 -13.30 32.70 -7.25
N LYS A 3 -14.38 33.49 -7.37
CA LYS A 3 -14.37 34.93 -7.07
C LYS A 3 -14.16 35.19 -5.57
N ALA A 4 -15.01 34.61 -4.72
CA ALA A 4 -14.90 34.72 -3.26
C ALA A 4 -13.53 34.29 -2.71
N PHE A 5 -12.89 33.27 -3.28
CA PHE A 5 -11.53 32.88 -2.94
C PHE A 5 -10.49 33.96 -3.29
N ARG A 6 -10.61 34.57 -4.47
CA ARG A 6 -9.72 35.66 -4.91
C ARG A 6 -9.91 36.90 -4.04
N ASP A 7 -11.14 37.22 -3.67
CA ASP A 7 -11.47 38.38 -2.84
C ASP A 7 -10.94 38.21 -1.42
N TYR A 8 -11.10 37.02 -0.81
CA TYR A 8 -10.48 36.68 0.48
C TYR A 8 -8.95 36.76 0.42
N ARG A 9 -8.32 36.18 -0.60
CA ARG A 9 -6.85 36.20 -0.76
C ARG A 9 -6.29 37.62 -0.93
N ARG A 10 -7.11 38.57 -1.39
CA ARG A 10 -6.77 39.99 -1.56
C ARG A 10 -7.12 40.85 -0.34
N GLY A 11 -7.69 40.27 0.72
CA GLY A 11 -8.15 41.00 1.90
C GLY A 11 -9.41 41.84 1.66
N LEU A 12 -10.12 41.63 0.55
CA LEU A 12 -11.34 42.37 0.19
C LEU A 12 -12.61 41.74 0.77
N ALA A 13 -12.51 40.53 1.29
CA ALA A 13 -13.60 39.80 1.93
C ALA A 13 -13.05 39.02 3.13
N ASP A 14 -13.90 38.89 4.15
CA ASP A 14 -13.55 38.13 5.35
C ASP A 14 -13.54 36.61 5.08
N TYR A 15 -12.83 35.87 5.92
CA TYR A 15 -12.72 34.41 5.84
C TYR A 15 -14.09 33.73 5.91
N GLU A 16 -14.98 34.22 6.77
CA GLU A 16 -16.34 33.67 6.94
C GLU A 16 -17.15 33.75 5.64
N VAL A 17 -17.05 34.88 4.92
CA VAL A 17 -17.72 35.09 3.63
C VAL A 17 -17.23 34.10 2.58
N PHE A 18 -15.92 33.84 2.54
CA PHE A 18 -15.36 32.82 1.66
C PHE A 18 -15.82 31.40 2.05
N GLN A 19 -15.80 31.07 3.34
CA GLN A 19 -16.24 29.76 3.83
C GLN A 19 -17.71 29.48 3.51
N GLN A 20 -18.58 30.47 3.72
CA GLN A 20 -19.99 30.35 3.36
C GLN A 20 -20.16 30.11 1.86
N ALA A 21 -19.53 30.94 1.02
CA ALA A 21 -19.59 30.80 -0.43
C ALA A 21 -19.01 29.47 -0.95
N ARG A 22 -18.06 28.87 -0.22
CA ARG A 22 -17.52 27.53 -0.50
C ARG A 22 -18.52 26.45 -0.15
N SER A 23 -19.11 26.52 1.05
CA SER A 23 -20.12 25.57 1.52
C SER A 23 -21.35 25.59 0.61
N ASP A 24 -21.85 26.77 0.26
CA ASP A 24 -22.99 26.96 -0.64
C ASP A 24 -22.71 26.36 -2.02
N TYR A 25 -21.52 26.60 -2.57
CA TYR A 25 -21.12 26.03 -3.86
C TYR A 25 -21.19 24.49 -3.85
N PHE A 26 -20.64 23.84 -2.82
CA PHE A 26 -20.70 22.39 -2.73
C PHE A 26 -22.11 21.87 -2.40
N ALA A 27 -22.91 22.61 -1.63
CA ALA A 27 -24.31 22.29 -1.37
C ALA A 27 -25.12 22.30 -2.67
N LEU A 28 -24.97 23.34 -3.50
CA LEU A 28 -25.61 23.45 -4.81
C LEU A 28 -25.19 22.32 -5.75
N ILE A 29 -23.90 21.94 -5.76
CA ILE A 29 -23.45 20.78 -6.54
C ILE A 29 -24.11 19.48 -6.07
N LYS A 30 -24.16 19.25 -4.75
CA LYS A 30 -24.81 18.06 -4.18
C LYS A 30 -26.30 18.04 -4.56
N GLN A 31 -26.97 19.18 -4.45
CA GLN A 31 -28.37 19.33 -4.83
C GLN A 31 -28.58 19.05 -6.32
N ALA A 32 -27.82 19.71 -7.21
CA ALA A 32 -27.93 19.51 -8.65
C ALA A 32 -27.68 18.05 -9.06
N LYS A 33 -26.67 17.39 -8.48
CA LYS A 33 -26.41 15.96 -8.69
C LYS A 33 -27.57 15.09 -8.23
N ARG A 34 -28.14 15.40 -7.05
CA ARG A 34 -29.31 14.67 -6.53
C ARG A 34 -30.53 14.85 -7.42
N THR A 35 -30.80 16.08 -7.87
CA THR A 35 -31.91 16.36 -8.79
C THR A 35 -31.74 15.58 -10.09
N CYS A 36 -30.57 15.68 -10.74
CA CYS A 36 -30.29 14.92 -11.96
C CYS A 36 -30.45 13.40 -11.76
N TRP A 37 -30.01 12.87 -10.61
CA TRP A 37 -30.20 11.46 -10.28
C TRP A 37 -31.67 11.09 -10.10
N ASN A 38 -32.44 11.93 -9.41
CA ASN A 38 -33.87 11.71 -9.21
C ASN A 38 -34.64 11.80 -10.53
N ASP A 39 -34.32 12.77 -11.39
CA ASP A 39 -34.92 12.93 -12.71
C ASP A 39 -34.65 11.70 -13.58
N PHE A 40 -33.40 11.19 -13.55
CA PHE A 40 -33.03 9.95 -14.22
C PHE A 40 -33.86 8.76 -13.69
N LEU A 41 -34.00 8.62 -12.38
CA LEU A 41 -34.79 7.54 -11.79
C LEU A 41 -36.29 7.65 -12.07
N ALA A 42 -36.84 8.86 -12.17
CA ALA A 42 -38.25 9.10 -12.47
C ALA A 42 -38.61 8.69 -13.91
N ILE A 43 -37.67 8.85 -14.85
CA ILE A 43 -37.86 8.53 -16.27
C ILE A 43 -37.44 7.08 -16.59
N ALA A 44 -36.52 6.51 -15.81
CA ALA A 44 -35.93 5.20 -16.11
C ALA A 44 -36.97 4.08 -16.18
N GLN A 45 -37.07 3.44 -17.35
CA GLN A 45 -37.92 2.26 -17.57
C GLN A 45 -37.11 1.08 -18.11
N GLY A 46 -37.41 -0.12 -17.62
CA GLY A 46 -36.81 -1.37 -18.09
C GLY A 46 -35.29 -1.44 -17.89
N LYS A 47 -34.51 -1.37 -18.99
CA LYS A 47 -33.05 -1.60 -19.00
C LYS A 47 -32.27 -0.55 -18.20
N GLU A 48 -32.79 0.67 -18.09
CA GLU A 48 -32.10 1.77 -17.38
C GLU A 48 -32.05 1.56 -15.87
N VAL A 49 -33.01 0.82 -15.31
CA VAL A 49 -33.03 0.43 -13.88
C VAL A 49 -31.80 -0.40 -13.52
N PHE A 50 -31.40 -1.33 -14.40
CA PHE A 50 -30.19 -2.13 -14.19
C PHE A 50 -28.91 -1.29 -14.31
N LYS A 51 -28.91 -0.25 -15.14
CA LYS A 51 -27.83 0.73 -15.21
C LYS A 51 -27.75 1.56 -13.92
N ALA A 52 -28.89 1.98 -13.38
CA ALA A 52 -28.96 2.67 -12.09
C ALA A 52 -28.38 1.79 -10.97
N TYR A 53 -28.80 0.53 -10.90
CA TYR A 53 -28.29 -0.46 -9.96
C TYR A 53 -26.78 -0.69 -10.11
N LYS A 54 -26.25 -0.67 -11.34
CA LYS A 54 -24.80 -0.78 -11.56
C LYS A 54 -24.03 0.40 -10.96
N TYR A 55 -24.59 1.61 -10.98
CA TYR A 55 -23.97 2.80 -10.40
C TYR A 55 -24.03 2.86 -8.87
N THR A 56 -25.00 2.19 -8.24
CA THR A 56 -25.07 2.11 -6.77
C THR A 56 -24.16 1.03 -6.20
N LYS A 57 -23.69 0.07 -7.01
CA LYS A 57 -22.69 -0.90 -6.56
C LYS A 57 -21.41 -0.18 -6.18
N GLY A 58 -20.89 -0.49 -5.00
CA GLY A 58 -19.60 0.01 -4.55
C GLY A 58 -18.50 -0.39 -5.55
N ILE A 59 -17.98 0.59 -6.29
CA ILE A 59 -16.83 0.37 -7.16
C ILE A 59 -15.60 0.41 -6.27
N LYS A 60 -14.93 -0.73 -6.13
CA LYS A 60 -13.57 -0.76 -5.57
C LYS A 60 -12.63 -0.20 -6.62
N VAL A 61 -12.42 1.12 -6.60
CA VAL A 61 -11.39 1.74 -7.42
C VAL A 61 -10.05 1.47 -6.74
N GLU A 62 -9.23 0.61 -7.34
CA GLU A 62 -7.86 0.40 -6.89
C GLU A 62 -7.07 1.71 -7.07
N LYS A 63 -6.68 2.36 -5.98
CA LYS A 63 -5.85 3.58 -6.01
C LYS A 63 -4.38 3.31 -6.30
N THR A 64 -3.95 2.06 -6.13
CA THR A 64 -2.56 1.65 -6.32
C THR A 64 -2.22 1.59 -7.81
N PRO A 65 -1.16 2.29 -8.25
CA PRO A 65 -0.72 2.24 -9.64
C PRO A 65 -0.27 0.82 -10.02
N MET A 66 -0.09 0.59 -11.32
CA MET A 66 0.53 -0.64 -11.81
C MET A 66 1.94 -0.76 -11.24
N LEU A 67 2.29 -1.94 -10.75
CA LEU A 67 3.64 -2.23 -10.24
C LEU A 67 4.40 -3.06 -11.26
N GLU A 68 5.67 -2.73 -11.46
CA GLU A 68 6.62 -3.56 -12.18
C GLU A 68 7.52 -4.24 -11.15
N PHE A 69 7.63 -5.57 -11.20
CA PHE A 69 8.46 -6.33 -10.27
C PHE A 69 9.23 -7.40 -11.03
N SER A 70 10.44 -7.69 -10.56
CA SER A 70 11.28 -8.78 -11.07
C SER A 70 11.24 -9.93 -10.09
N ASP A 71 10.90 -11.13 -10.55
CA ASP A 71 11.09 -12.32 -9.73
C ASP A 71 12.59 -12.63 -9.68
N SER A 72 13.15 -12.72 -8.47
CA SER A 72 14.57 -12.99 -8.23
C SER A 72 15.02 -14.33 -8.82
N LEU A 73 14.09 -15.28 -8.98
CA LEU A 73 14.36 -16.61 -9.53
C LEU A 73 14.39 -16.62 -11.07
N ASN A 74 13.51 -15.87 -11.73
CA ASN A 74 13.32 -15.99 -13.18
C ASN A 74 13.89 -14.84 -14.02
N LYS A 75 14.41 -13.76 -13.41
CA LYS A 75 14.91 -12.55 -14.12
C LYS A 75 13.92 -11.94 -15.13
N THR A 76 12.67 -12.37 -15.13
CA THR A 76 11.60 -11.84 -15.96
C THR A 76 10.97 -10.63 -15.24
N LYS A 77 10.76 -9.54 -15.98
CA LYS A 77 10.02 -8.37 -15.50
C LYS A 77 8.53 -8.61 -15.71
N ASP A 78 7.79 -8.70 -14.62
CA ASP A 78 6.34 -8.89 -14.64
C ASP A 78 5.59 -7.63 -14.18
N LYS A 79 4.35 -7.50 -14.65
CA LYS A 79 3.47 -6.36 -14.34
C LYS A 79 2.28 -6.80 -13.50
N ALA A 80 2.12 -6.19 -12.33
CA ALA A 80 1.00 -6.40 -11.44
C ALA A 80 -0.06 -5.32 -11.64
N VAL A 81 -1.14 -5.69 -12.35
CA VAL A 81 -2.26 -4.78 -12.68
C VAL A 81 -3.43 -4.93 -11.71
N SER A 82 -3.75 -6.15 -11.28
CA SER A 82 -4.83 -6.44 -10.32
C SER A 82 -4.35 -6.37 -8.86
N PHE A 83 -5.29 -6.10 -7.94
CA PHE A 83 -5.02 -6.09 -6.49
C PHE A 83 -4.27 -7.33 -6.01
N ASP A 84 -4.74 -8.53 -6.35
CA ASP A 84 -4.11 -9.78 -5.91
C ASP A 84 -2.68 -9.93 -6.44
N LYS A 85 -2.45 -9.54 -7.70
CA LYS A 85 -1.09 -9.54 -8.25
C LYS A 85 -0.19 -8.53 -7.55
N LYS A 86 -0.72 -7.37 -7.15
CA LYS A 86 0.03 -6.35 -6.38
C LYS A 86 0.37 -6.89 -4.99
N CYS A 87 -0.58 -7.48 -4.29
CA CYS A 87 -0.35 -8.10 -2.98
C CYS A 87 0.72 -9.19 -3.06
N ASN A 88 0.62 -10.10 -4.03
CA ASN A 88 1.63 -11.14 -4.23
C ASN A 88 3.00 -10.58 -4.59
N ALA A 89 3.06 -9.54 -5.43
CA ALA A 89 4.32 -8.86 -5.76
C ALA A 89 4.97 -8.25 -4.50
N PHE A 90 4.20 -7.60 -3.64
CA PHE A 90 4.70 -7.08 -2.36
C PHE A 90 5.20 -8.19 -1.44
N LEU A 91 4.43 -9.27 -1.29
CA LEU A 91 4.82 -10.40 -0.44
C LEU A 91 6.14 -11.01 -0.92
N LYS A 92 6.27 -11.31 -2.22
CA LYS A 92 7.52 -11.85 -2.79
C LYS A 92 8.71 -10.90 -2.64
N ALA A 93 8.49 -9.60 -2.80
CA ALA A 93 9.57 -8.61 -2.72
C ALA A 93 10.08 -8.42 -1.28
N LEU A 94 9.16 -8.42 -0.30
CA LEU A 94 9.48 -8.21 1.12
C LEU A 94 9.93 -9.49 1.82
N PHE A 95 9.35 -10.63 1.45
CA PHE A 95 9.63 -11.94 2.03
C PHE A 95 10.26 -12.83 0.97
N ARG A 96 11.57 -12.67 0.78
CA ARG A 96 12.34 -13.51 -0.14
C ARG A 96 12.45 -14.92 0.44
N ASP A 97 12.40 -15.91 -0.43
CA ASP A 97 12.73 -17.27 -0.04
C ASP A 97 14.17 -17.32 0.49
N PRO A 98 14.43 -18.08 1.56
CA PRO A 98 15.77 -18.25 2.08
C PRO A 98 16.66 -18.89 1.00
N PRO A 99 17.98 -18.60 1.00
CA PRO A 99 18.90 -19.27 0.11
C PRO A 99 18.80 -20.78 0.33
N GLN A 100 18.53 -21.52 -0.76
CA GLN A 100 18.62 -22.97 -0.74
C GLN A 100 20.10 -23.34 -0.75
N TYR A 101 20.51 -24.09 0.27
CA TYR A 101 21.82 -24.71 0.32
C TYR A 101 21.67 -26.18 -0.09
N ASP A 102 22.68 -26.69 -0.78
CA ASP A 102 22.77 -28.12 -1.01
C ASP A 102 22.78 -28.86 0.34
N PRO A 103 22.12 -30.03 0.43
CA PRO A 103 22.21 -30.86 1.63
C PRO A 103 23.67 -31.14 1.99
N ILE A 104 24.01 -31.01 3.27
CA ILE A 104 25.36 -31.32 3.76
C ILE A 104 25.65 -32.78 3.42
N ASP A 105 26.68 -33.00 2.60
CA ASP A 105 27.18 -34.35 2.29
C ASP A 105 28.02 -34.85 3.47
N TRP A 106 27.37 -35.56 4.38
CA TRP A 106 28.02 -36.14 5.56
C TRP A 106 29.13 -37.15 5.22
N ASN A 107 29.19 -37.69 3.99
CA ASN A 107 30.27 -38.58 3.57
C ASN A 107 31.57 -37.82 3.26
N LYS A 108 31.48 -36.53 2.93
CA LYS A 108 32.62 -35.62 2.73
C LYS A 108 32.99 -34.84 3.98
N TYR A 109 32.17 -34.97 5.03
CA TYR A 109 32.46 -34.33 6.31
C TYR A 109 33.64 -35.04 6.98
N HIS A 110 34.76 -34.33 7.04
CA HIS A 110 35.89 -34.71 7.88
C HIS A 110 35.94 -33.73 9.05
N GLN A 111 35.85 -34.24 10.27
CA GLN A 111 36.06 -33.43 11.46
C GLN A 111 37.48 -32.87 11.40
N SER A 112 37.62 -31.54 11.39
CA SER A 112 38.94 -30.91 11.47
C SER A 112 39.60 -31.37 12.77
N PRO A 113 40.83 -31.92 12.73
CA PRO A 113 41.57 -32.27 13.96
C PRO A 113 41.84 -31.06 14.85
N ALA A 114 41.78 -29.84 14.29
CA ALA A 114 41.97 -28.58 14.98
C ALA A 114 40.69 -28.03 15.64
N TRP A 115 39.56 -28.74 15.54
CA TRP A 115 38.33 -28.33 16.22
C TRP A 115 38.34 -28.80 17.68
N GLY A 116 38.90 -27.95 18.53
CA GLY A 116 38.77 -27.99 19.98
C GLY A 116 38.61 -26.56 20.50
N TRP A 117 37.94 -26.40 21.63
CA TRP A 117 38.07 -25.14 22.36
C TRP A 117 39.55 -24.97 22.74
N PRO A 118 40.14 -23.78 22.60
CA PRO A 118 41.49 -23.55 23.10
C PRO A 118 41.53 -23.88 24.60
N ASP A 119 42.63 -24.49 25.05
CA ASP A 119 42.81 -24.77 26.47
C ASP A 119 42.79 -23.46 27.25
N LEU A 120 41.93 -23.40 28.28
CA LEU A 120 41.83 -22.23 29.14
C LEU A 120 43.06 -22.17 30.05
N GLU A 121 43.81 -21.07 30.00
CA GLU A 121 44.89 -20.85 30.96
C GLU A 121 44.33 -20.46 32.34
N GLU A 122 44.99 -20.89 33.42
CA GLU A 122 44.59 -20.50 34.79
C GLU A 122 44.57 -18.97 34.99
N SER A 123 45.36 -18.24 34.21
CA SER A 123 45.43 -16.78 34.19
C SER A 123 44.10 -16.16 33.72
N GLU A 124 43.51 -16.68 32.65
CA GLU A 124 42.22 -16.24 32.10
C GLU A 124 41.06 -16.57 33.05
N ILE A 125 41.10 -17.77 33.67
CA ILE A 125 40.11 -18.20 34.65
C ILE A 125 40.11 -17.26 35.87
N LYS A 126 41.29 -16.93 36.41
CA LYS A 126 41.42 -15.99 37.55
C LYS A 126 40.97 -14.58 37.20
N LEU A 127 41.27 -14.10 35.99
CA LEU A 127 40.88 -12.77 35.53
C LEU A 127 39.35 -12.61 35.42
N HIS A 128 38.64 -13.69 35.05
CA HIS A 128 37.19 -13.67 34.91
C HIS A 128 36.42 -14.08 36.17
N LEU A 129 37.05 -14.77 37.13
CA LEU A 129 36.46 -15.09 38.44
C LEU A 129 36.29 -13.86 39.35
N HIS A 130 37.07 -12.80 39.19
CA HIS A 130 36.92 -11.54 39.93
C HIS A 130 35.84 -10.60 39.35
N ARG A 131 35.17 -11.01 38.26
CA ARG A 131 34.14 -10.21 37.57
C ARG A 131 32.70 -10.62 37.92
N PHE A 132 32.52 -11.54 38.87
CA PHE A 132 31.23 -11.90 39.46
C PHE A 132 31.16 -11.46 40.92
#